data_AF-A0A919R7C3-F1
#
_entry.id   AF-A0A919R7C3-F1
#
_cell.length_a   1.000
_cell.length_b   1.000
_cell.length_c   1.000
_cell.angle_alpha   90.00
_cell.angle_beta   90.00
_cell.angle_gamma   90.00
#
_symmetry.space_group_name_H-M   'P 1'
#
loop_
_entity.id
_entity.type
_entity.pdbx_description
1 polymer ?
#
loop_
_entity_poly.entity_id
_entity_poly.type
_entity_poly.pdbx_seq_one_letter_code
_entity_poly.pdbx_strand_id
1 'polypeptide(L)'
;MSERGAGWSCRQPGTFQELRPDRRGFSWLSPKVLWRSRNEILAQLFGDPSDQVRRRWVAARRESGADPDFRIRPKVGEAYDFLVIGDTGEGDASQYAVVPGLLKIGEGTAFAVIASDVIYPTGAAGDYDDKFFRPYQDYPAPIYAVPGNHDWYDGLGGFMRVFCDAPALQAERQGFSLSPAGLRGLLWRRPEPIDEDRLAKAGQRRARPGQRAVQPGPYWVMDLPGLLLVGIDTGIRGTIDAGQAAWLRRVSADPRPKILITGKPIYDRNEYHPCPIEGGGTVDDIVRDPAHNYVAAIGGDTHNYQRYPVRVGDRVIQYIVSGGGGAFMHATHTIPRVDAGGVHEDDFKCYPLRGDSLSFYSQLYATRFRMPWLKITPDEGLLLMSRRIGNTPPRPVGTAATHGTTAAPATPPGPVPASPPERCGAPGSAARPARITTRLKLAAAVLGGRPMPFRLPVGRTFHRWFSELSDWDTPPFFKNFLHLSVRDGTLRIRCFAATGCRPQELEPPMEDEVAIPLSPPAAGG
;
A
#
# COMPACT_ATOMS: atom_id res chain seq x y z
N MET A 1 16.02 -6.19 -1.26
CA MET A 1 15.61 -7.27 -0.33
C MET A 1 16.74 -8.12 0.21
N SER A 2 16.92 -8.04 1.53
CA SER A 2 17.56 -9.11 2.29
C SER A 2 16.52 -10.21 2.60
N GLU A 3 16.95 -11.45 2.85
CA GLU A 3 16.06 -12.50 3.38
C GLU A 3 15.35 -12.06 4.66
N ARG A 4 16.04 -11.23 5.47
CA ARG A 4 15.48 -10.63 6.68
C ARG A 4 14.26 -9.78 6.36
N GLY A 5 14.31 -8.97 5.31
CA GLY A 5 13.21 -8.10 4.90
C GLY A 5 11.96 -8.82 4.42
N ALA A 6 12.13 -10.02 3.84
CA ALA A 6 11.01 -10.91 3.48
C ALA A 6 10.39 -11.64 4.69
N GLY A 7 10.98 -11.55 5.89
CA GLY A 7 10.43 -12.13 7.11
C GLY A 7 10.70 -13.63 7.28
N TRP A 8 11.48 -14.26 6.40
CA TRP A 8 11.77 -15.70 6.43
C TRP A 8 12.50 -16.18 7.69
N SER A 9 13.22 -15.29 8.37
CA SER A 9 13.99 -15.60 9.58
C SER A 9 13.25 -15.28 10.89
N CYS A 10 11.92 -15.18 10.87
CA CYS A 10 11.13 -14.81 12.05
C CYS A 10 11.22 -15.87 13.15
N ARG A 11 11.85 -15.54 14.29
CA ARG A 11 11.92 -16.42 15.46
C ARG A 11 10.93 -16.04 16.56
N GLN A 12 10.57 -14.76 16.62
CA GLN A 12 9.69 -14.19 17.65
C GLN A 12 8.68 -13.24 17.00
N PRO A 13 7.37 -13.44 17.22
CA PRO A 13 6.35 -12.48 16.83
C PRO A 13 6.58 -11.12 17.53
N GLY A 14 6.22 -10.05 16.83
CA GLY A 14 6.33 -8.69 17.33
C GLY A 14 5.28 -8.31 18.39
N THR A 15 5.48 -7.15 19.03
CA THR A 15 4.56 -6.58 20.04
C THR A 15 3.24 -6.11 19.46
N PHE A 16 3.10 -6.02 18.14
CA PHE A 16 1.83 -5.63 17.50
C PHE A 16 0.61 -6.46 17.97
N GLN A 17 0.83 -7.70 18.41
CA GLN A 17 -0.24 -8.57 18.93
C GLN A 17 -0.93 -7.98 20.17
N GLU A 18 -0.21 -7.20 20.98
CA GLU A 18 -0.71 -6.54 22.19
C GLU A 18 -1.55 -5.30 21.87
N LEU A 19 -1.36 -4.72 20.68
CA LEU A 19 -2.07 -3.52 20.23
C LEU A 19 -3.47 -3.82 19.67
N ARG A 20 -3.71 -5.07 19.28
CA ARG A 20 -4.96 -5.48 18.62
C ARG A 20 -6.17 -5.38 19.55
N PRO A 21 -7.34 -4.95 19.06
CA PRO A 21 -8.58 -4.90 19.86
C PRO A 21 -9.06 -6.30 20.24
N ASP A 22 -8.91 -7.28 19.34
CA ASP A 22 -9.14 -8.69 19.62
C ASP A 22 -8.27 -9.60 18.73
N ARG A 23 -8.31 -10.91 18.99
CA ARG A 23 -7.59 -11.94 18.22
C ARG A 23 -8.35 -12.43 16.99
N ARG A 24 -9.57 -11.96 16.72
CA ARG A 24 -10.38 -12.42 15.58
C ARG A 24 -9.78 -11.84 14.29
N GLY A 25 -9.67 -12.68 13.27
CA GLY A 25 -9.27 -12.24 11.94
C GLY A 25 -10.43 -11.57 11.21
N PHE A 26 -10.12 -10.65 10.30
CA PHE A 26 -11.09 -10.12 9.36
C PHE A 26 -11.29 -11.12 8.21
N SER A 27 -12.51 -11.18 7.63
CA SER A 27 -12.79 -12.15 6.57
C SER A 27 -13.60 -11.64 5.38
N TRP A 28 -12.91 -11.54 4.23
CA TRP A 28 -13.45 -11.20 2.90
C TRP A 28 -14.48 -12.20 2.36
N LEU A 29 -14.36 -13.48 2.70
CA LEU A 29 -15.26 -14.59 2.33
C LEU A 29 -16.51 -14.65 3.19
N SER A 30 -16.56 -13.90 4.29
CA SER A 30 -17.74 -13.93 5.14
C SER A 30 -18.97 -13.44 4.35
N PRO A 31 -20.11 -14.16 4.37
CA PRO A 31 -21.31 -13.74 3.63
C PRO A 31 -21.75 -12.32 3.97
N LYS A 32 -21.51 -11.88 5.21
CA LYS A 32 -21.77 -10.53 5.68
C LYS A 32 -20.88 -9.48 5.01
N VAL A 33 -19.57 -9.74 4.86
CA VAL A 33 -18.65 -8.79 4.20
C VAL A 33 -18.92 -8.72 2.71
N LEU A 34 -19.15 -9.85 2.04
CA LEU A 34 -19.55 -9.88 0.63
C LEU A 34 -20.85 -9.11 0.39
N TRP A 35 -21.87 -9.33 1.24
CA TRP A 35 -23.13 -8.59 1.17
C TRP A 35 -22.97 -7.09 1.42
N ARG A 36 -22.08 -6.70 2.34
CA ARG A 36 -21.75 -5.29 2.63
C ARG A 36 -21.03 -4.62 1.46
N SER A 37 -20.13 -5.35 0.78
CA SER A 37 -19.30 -4.85 -0.33
C SER A 37 -19.97 -4.96 -1.70
N ARG A 38 -21.24 -5.40 -1.78
CA ARG A 38 -21.97 -5.59 -3.04
C ARG A 38 -22.02 -4.36 -3.95
N ASN A 39 -21.87 -3.17 -3.37
CA ASN A 39 -21.86 -1.91 -4.12
C ASN A 39 -20.74 -1.87 -5.18
N GLU A 40 -19.62 -2.59 -4.97
CA GLU A 40 -18.60 -2.76 -6.02
C GLU A 40 -19.15 -3.42 -7.28
N ILE A 41 -19.84 -4.56 -7.11
CA ILE A 41 -20.42 -5.33 -8.22
C ILE A 41 -21.51 -4.50 -8.89
N LEU A 42 -22.35 -3.83 -8.10
CA LEU A 42 -23.41 -2.96 -8.61
C LEU A 42 -22.83 -1.75 -9.37
N ALA A 43 -21.71 -1.18 -8.94
CA ALA A 43 -21.06 -0.07 -9.64
C ALA A 43 -20.55 -0.48 -11.03
N GLN A 44 -20.05 -1.71 -11.16
CA GLN A 44 -19.61 -2.24 -12.44
C GLN A 44 -20.77 -2.55 -13.39
N LEU A 45 -21.89 -3.06 -12.87
CA LEU A 45 -23.06 -3.44 -13.68
C LEU A 45 -23.97 -2.25 -14.02
N PHE A 46 -24.09 -1.28 -13.11
CA PHE A 46 -25.13 -0.25 -13.17
C PHE A 46 -24.60 1.19 -13.02
N GLY A 47 -23.28 1.38 -12.98
CA GLY A 47 -22.63 2.69 -12.95
C GLY A 47 -22.23 3.16 -11.56
N ASP A 48 -21.12 3.89 -11.51
CA ASP A 48 -20.49 4.41 -10.28
C ASP A 48 -21.14 5.74 -9.85
N PRO A 49 -21.74 5.83 -8.64
CA PRO A 49 -22.29 7.08 -8.12
C PRO A 49 -21.25 8.00 -7.50
N SER A 50 -19.99 7.58 -7.35
CA SER A 50 -18.94 8.36 -6.66
C SER A 50 -18.84 9.78 -7.20
N ASP A 51 -18.82 9.98 -8.53
CA ASP A 51 -18.72 11.32 -9.12
C ASP A 51 -19.90 12.23 -8.75
N GLN A 52 -21.13 11.69 -8.77
CA GLN A 52 -22.34 12.45 -8.44
C GLN A 52 -22.34 12.84 -6.95
N VAL A 53 -21.99 11.91 -6.07
CA VAL A 53 -21.95 12.14 -4.62
C VAL A 53 -20.76 13.04 -4.25
N ARG A 54 -19.61 12.91 -4.92
CA ARG A 54 -18.43 13.76 -4.72
C ARG A 54 -18.75 15.21 -5.02
N ARG A 55 -19.44 15.50 -6.12
CA ARG A 55 -19.88 16.88 -6.46
C ARG A 55 -20.71 17.50 -5.34
N ARG A 56 -21.58 16.72 -4.70
CA ARG A 56 -22.40 17.17 -3.55
C ARG A 56 -21.55 17.43 -2.32
N TRP A 57 -20.61 16.54 -2.00
CA TRP A 57 -19.64 16.76 -0.92
C TRP A 57 -18.81 18.02 -1.15
N VAL A 58 -18.25 18.19 -2.35
CA VAL A 58 -17.45 19.35 -2.74
C VAL A 58 -18.26 20.65 -2.67
N ALA A 59 -19.51 20.64 -3.15
CA ALA A 59 -20.40 21.80 -3.06
C ALA A 59 -20.66 22.19 -1.60
N ALA A 60 -21.02 21.23 -0.74
CA ALA A 60 -21.24 21.46 0.68
C ALA A 60 -19.99 22.01 1.40
N ARG A 61 -18.79 21.52 1.03
CA ARG A 61 -17.52 22.06 1.57
C ARG A 61 -17.26 23.50 1.15
N ARG A 62 -17.55 23.86 -0.09
CA ARG A 62 -17.40 25.23 -0.59
C ARG A 62 -18.40 26.18 0.10
N GLU A 63 -19.63 25.73 0.28
CA GLU A 63 -20.65 26.48 1.03
C GLU A 63 -20.25 26.69 2.49
N SER A 64 -19.58 25.72 3.11
CA SER A 64 -19.03 25.86 4.46
C SER A 64 -17.73 26.70 4.53
N GLY A 65 -17.32 27.36 3.45
CA GLY A 65 -16.16 28.23 3.42
C GLY A 65 -14.81 27.51 3.36
N ALA A 66 -14.76 26.28 2.84
CA ALA A 66 -13.48 25.61 2.58
C ALA A 66 -12.62 26.42 1.58
N ASP A 67 -11.30 26.29 1.69
CA ASP A 67 -10.34 26.89 0.75
C ASP A 67 -10.73 26.52 -0.71
N PRO A 68 -10.81 27.49 -1.64
CA PRO A 68 -11.27 27.25 -3.02
C PRO A 68 -10.47 26.20 -3.79
N ASP A 69 -9.18 26.05 -3.45
CA ASP A 69 -8.29 25.05 -4.01
C ASP A 69 -8.11 23.84 -3.09
N PHE A 70 -8.88 23.74 -2.01
CA PHE A 70 -8.72 22.69 -1.00
C PHE A 70 -7.27 22.60 -0.53
N ARG A 71 -6.65 23.76 -0.31
CA ARG A 71 -5.24 23.88 0.03
C ARG A 71 -4.98 23.64 1.52
N ILE A 72 -4.03 22.76 1.79
CA ILE A 72 -3.50 22.48 3.13
C ILE A 72 -2.13 23.16 3.24
N ARG A 73 -1.87 23.83 4.37
CA ARG A 73 -0.59 24.52 4.65
C ARG A 73 -0.01 24.03 5.97
N PRO A 74 0.69 22.88 5.99
CA PRO A 74 1.34 22.38 7.19
C PRO A 74 2.44 23.35 7.66
N LYS A 75 2.64 23.44 8.97
CA LYS A 75 3.75 24.21 9.55
C LYS A 75 5.01 23.36 9.54
N VAL A 76 5.80 23.46 8.46
CA VAL A 76 7.08 22.76 8.29
C VAL A 76 8.19 23.75 7.95
N GLY A 77 9.45 23.40 8.26
CA GLY A 77 10.61 24.17 7.81
C GLY A 77 11.03 23.81 6.38
N GLU A 78 12.16 24.38 5.93
CA GLU A 78 12.75 24.07 4.60
C GLU A 78 13.16 22.61 4.42
N ALA A 79 13.43 21.93 5.53
CA ALA A 79 13.73 20.50 5.59
C ALA A 79 12.67 19.79 6.43
N TYR A 80 12.05 18.75 5.86
CA TYR A 80 10.96 18.05 6.51
C TYR A 80 10.84 16.61 6.03
N ASP A 81 10.28 15.78 6.90
CA ASP A 81 10.05 14.35 6.67
C ASP A 81 8.56 14.04 6.89
N PHE A 82 8.01 13.12 6.11
CA PHE A 82 6.61 12.68 6.23
C PHE A 82 6.45 11.22 5.80
N LEU A 83 5.36 10.59 6.24
CA LEU A 83 5.05 9.20 5.88
C LEU A 83 3.97 9.12 4.81
N VAL A 84 4.03 8.07 3.97
CA VAL A 84 2.92 7.65 3.10
C VAL A 84 2.65 6.17 3.31
N ILE A 85 1.39 5.80 3.52
CA ILE A 85 0.95 4.42 3.74
C ILE A 85 -0.35 4.17 2.99
N GLY A 86 -0.51 3.07 2.27
CA GLY A 86 -1.75 2.74 1.55
C GLY A 86 -2.48 1.57 2.19
N ASP A 87 -3.81 1.51 1.99
CA ASP A 87 -4.62 0.31 2.23
C ASP A 87 -4.50 -0.22 3.67
N THR A 88 -4.66 0.68 4.64
CA THR A 88 -4.43 0.37 6.05
C THR A 88 -5.57 -0.41 6.69
N GLY A 89 -6.80 -0.18 6.24
CA GLY A 89 -7.99 -0.25 7.09
C GLY A 89 -8.59 -1.61 7.44
N GLU A 90 -7.84 -2.72 7.52
CA GLU A 90 -8.43 -4.05 7.78
C GLU A 90 -8.78 -4.26 9.26
N GLY A 91 -7.96 -3.73 10.19
CA GLY A 91 -8.16 -3.86 11.63
C GLY A 91 -7.63 -5.15 12.25
N ASP A 92 -6.86 -5.95 11.51
CA ASP A 92 -6.37 -7.25 11.94
C ASP A 92 -4.84 -7.28 12.18
N ALA A 93 -4.27 -8.48 12.31
CA ALA A 93 -2.83 -8.65 12.51
C ALA A 93 -1.99 -7.95 11.44
N SER A 94 -2.48 -7.92 10.21
CA SER A 94 -1.79 -7.48 9.03
C SER A 94 -1.60 -5.96 9.03
N GLN A 95 -2.61 -5.19 9.44
CA GLN A 95 -2.49 -3.75 9.73
C GLN A 95 -1.61 -3.48 10.95
N TYR A 96 -1.90 -4.13 12.08
CA TYR A 96 -1.24 -3.80 13.34
C TYR A 96 0.26 -4.12 13.30
N ALA A 97 0.69 -5.13 12.53
CA ALA A 97 2.10 -5.47 12.33
C ALA A 97 2.95 -4.34 11.74
N VAL A 98 2.32 -3.37 11.06
CA VAL A 98 3.01 -2.20 10.49
C VAL A 98 3.27 -1.14 11.55
N VAL A 99 2.39 -1.02 12.54
CA VAL A 99 2.34 0.10 13.48
C VAL A 99 3.66 0.30 14.24
N PRO A 100 4.30 -0.70 14.87
CA PRO A 100 5.51 -0.45 15.67
C PRO A 100 6.68 0.07 14.83
N GLY A 101 6.91 -0.52 13.65
CA GLY A 101 7.95 -0.06 12.72
C GLY A 101 7.65 1.32 12.17
N LEU A 102 6.38 1.59 11.84
CA LEU A 102 5.92 2.91 11.39
C LEU A 102 6.12 3.97 12.46
N LEU A 103 5.79 3.71 13.72
CA LEU A 103 5.99 4.67 14.81
C LEU A 103 7.46 4.97 15.04
N LYS A 104 8.33 3.95 14.92
CA LYS A 104 9.78 4.12 15.03
C LYS A 104 10.35 4.99 13.91
N ILE A 105 10.00 4.70 12.66
CA ILE A 105 10.50 5.47 11.50
C ILE A 105 9.81 6.84 11.39
N GLY A 106 8.58 6.94 11.86
CA GLY A 106 7.78 8.18 11.90
C GLY A 106 8.11 9.10 13.07
N GLU A 107 9.13 8.79 13.87
CA GLU A 107 9.55 9.69 14.93
C GLU A 107 10.07 11.01 14.32
N GLY A 108 9.46 12.14 14.71
CA GLY A 108 9.83 13.46 14.21
C GLY A 108 9.29 13.82 12.82
N THR A 109 8.51 12.95 12.15
CA THR A 109 7.87 13.29 10.88
C THR A 109 6.75 14.33 11.08
N ALA A 110 6.63 15.26 10.14
CA ALA A 110 5.73 16.40 10.23
C ALA A 110 4.24 16.03 10.08
N PHE A 111 3.95 15.01 9.28
CA PHE A 111 2.60 14.48 9.02
C PHE A 111 2.71 13.11 8.35
N ALA A 112 1.58 12.40 8.23
CA ALA A 112 1.45 11.22 7.38
C ALA A 112 0.30 11.38 6.39
N VAL A 113 0.35 10.63 5.28
CA VAL A 113 -0.72 10.55 4.29
C VAL A 113 -1.12 9.10 4.09
N ILE A 114 -2.42 8.81 4.20
CA ILE A 114 -2.98 7.52 3.79
C ILE A 114 -3.36 7.59 2.30
N ALA A 115 -2.70 6.79 1.49
CA ALA A 115 -2.88 6.72 0.04
C ALA A 115 -3.86 5.60 -0.31
N SER A 116 -5.17 5.88 -0.25
CA SER A 116 -6.28 4.96 -0.53
C SER A 116 -6.69 4.02 0.62
N ASP A 117 -7.94 3.56 0.51
CA ASP A 117 -8.60 2.52 1.31
C ASP A 117 -8.31 2.63 2.81
N VAL A 118 -8.79 3.72 3.39
CA VAL A 118 -8.56 4.00 4.82
C VAL A 118 -9.28 2.98 5.69
N ILE A 119 -10.49 2.58 5.29
CA ILE A 119 -11.34 1.67 6.07
C ILE A 119 -11.97 0.59 5.19
N TYR A 120 -11.56 -0.65 5.45
CA TYR A 120 -12.23 -1.84 4.93
C TYR A 120 -13.39 -2.28 5.83
N PRO A 121 -14.38 -3.02 5.30
CA PRO A 121 -14.57 -3.30 3.88
C PRO A 121 -15.31 -2.19 3.13
N THR A 122 -15.96 -1.26 3.82
CA THR A 122 -16.94 -0.34 3.19
C THR A 122 -16.81 1.13 3.56
N GLY A 123 -15.79 1.56 4.30
CA GLY A 123 -15.69 2.98 4.69
C GLY A 123 -16.65 3.43 5.80
N ALA A 124 -17.29 2.49 6.50
CA ALA A 124 -18.33 2.80 7.48
C ALA A 124 -17.74 3.51 8.71
N ALA A 125 -18.42 4.55 9.19
CA ALA A 125 -17.96 5.35 10.33
C ALA A 125 -17.70 4.52 11.61
N GLY A 126 -18.52 3.48 11.83
CA GLY A 126 -18.41 2.60 13.00
C GLY A 126 -17.14 1.73 13.05
N ASP A 127 -16.40 1.63 11.95
CA ASP A 127 -15.16 0.84 11.85
C ASP A 127 -13.90 1.69 12.14
N TYR A 128 -14.02 3.02 12.22
CA TYR A 128 -12.86 3.91 12.41
C TYR A 128 -12.12 3.74 13.75
N ASP A 129 -12.80 3.33 14.82
CA ASP A 129 -12.15 3.15 16.14
C ASP A 129 -11.00 2.16 16.06
N ASP A 130 -11.29 0.93 15.63
CA ASP A 130 -10.32 -0.16 15.64
C ASP A 130 -9.40 -0.18 14.40
N LYS A 131 -9.74 0.58 13.35
CA LYS A 131 -9.04 0.56 12.07
C LYS A 131 -8.31 1.85 11.70
N PHE A 132 -8.54 2.94 12.45
CA PHE A 132 -7.80 4.20 12.29
C PHE A 132 -7.38 4.80 13.63
N PHE A 133 -8.33 5.07 14.53
CA PHE A 133 -8.04 5.79 15.77
C PHE A 133 -7.13 5.00 16.72
N ARG A 134 -7.44 3.73 16.99
CA ARG A 134 -6.64 2.83 17.82
C ARG A 134 -5.25 2.52 17.23
N PRO A 135 -5.11 2.01 15.99
CA PRO A 135 -3.80 1.59 15.49
C PRO A 135 -2.82 2.76 15.40
N TYR A 136 -3.32 3.96 15.11
CA TYR A 136 -2.47 5.14 14.99
C TYR A 136 -2.50 6.03 16.24
N GLN A 137 -3.10 5.64 17.37
CA GLN A 137 -3.28 6.54 18.54
C GLN A 137 -1.97 7.20 19.00
N ASP A 138 -0.85 6.50 18.86
CA ASP A 138 0.46 6.95 19.35
C ASP A 138 1.25 7.79 18.33
N TYR A 139 0.89 7.80 17.04
CA TYR A 139 1.55 8.65 16.04
C TYR A 139 1.27 10.13 16.32
N PRO A 140 2.29 10.96 16.62
CA PRO A 140 2.08 12.26 17.26
C PRO A 140 1.63 13.38 16.32
N ALA A 141 1.79 13.19 15.01
CA ALA A 141 1.54 14.20 13.99
C ALA A 141 0.18 14.03 13.27
N PRO A 142 -0.27 15.02 12.48
CA PRO A 142 -1.50 14.93 11.70
C PRO A 142 -1.44 13.81 10.65
N ILE A 143 -2.60 13.20 10.37
CA ILE A 143 -2.75 12.22 9.29
C ILE A 143 -3.80 12.76 8.32
N TYR A 144 -3.43 12.85 7.04
CA TYR A 144 -4.30 13.19 5.93
C TYR A 144 -4.57 11.94 5.10
N ALA A 145 -5.58 11.97 4.23
CA ALA A 145 -5.88 10.82 3.38
C ALA A 145 -6.47 11.23 2.03
N VAL A 146 -6.34 10.34 1.04
CA VAL A 146 -7.21 10.30 -0.13
C VAL A 146 -8.08 9.04 -0.06
N PRO A 147 -9.35 9.10 -0.44
CA PRO A 147 -10.22 7.94 -0.35
C PRO A 147 -9.96 6.94 -1.48
N GLY A 148 -10.09 5.65 -1.14
CA GLY A 148 -10.09 4.56 -2.10
C GLY A 148 -11.50 4.06 -2.44
N ASN A 149 -11.59 2.99 -3.22
CA ASN A 149 -12.88 2.42 -3.60
C ASN A 149 -13.64 1.86 -2.39
N HIS A 150 -12.95 1.34 -1.38
CA HIS A 150 -13.61 0.81 -0.20
C HIS A 150 -14.25 1.90 0.65
N ASP A 151 -13.68 3.10 0.68
CA ASP A 151 -14.27 4.25 1.39
C ASP A 151 -15.58 4.73 0.74
N TRP A 152 -15.77 4.44 -0.56
CA TRP A 152 -16.93 4.85 -1.34
C TRP A 152 -18.14 3.92 -1.24
N TYR A 153 -17.98 2.69 -0.74
CA TYR A 153 -19.10 1.73 -0.66
C TYR A 153 -20.19 2.14 0.32
N ASP A 154 -19.90 3.06 1.26
CA ASP A 154 -20.86 3.71 2.17
C ASP A 154 -21.12 5.18 1.81
N GLY A 155 -20.80 5.62 0.57
CA GLY A 155 -21.05 6.99 0.11
C GLY A 155 -20.09 8.05 0.66
N LEU A 156 -18.91 7.62 1.15
CA LEU A 156 -17.84 8.46 1.69
C LEU A 156 -18.16 9.18 3.01
N GLY A 157 -19.29 8.87 3.66
CA GLY A 157 -19.74 9.57 4.87
C GLY A 157 -18.74 9.49 6.03
N GLY A 158 -18.25 8.29 6.35
CA GLY A 158 -17.26 8.10 7.42
C GLY A 158 -15.97 8.88 7.18
N PHE A 159 -15.44 8.82 5.95
CA PHE A 159 -14.25 9.56 5.53
C PHE A 159 -14.42 11.07 5.67
N MET A 160 -15.51 11.61 5.12
CA MET A 160 -15.80 13.04 5.16
C MET A 160 -16.01 13.54 6.60
N ARG A 161 -16.62 12.71 7.45
CA ARG A 161 -16.80 13.03 8.86
C ARG A 161 -15.50 13.04 9.65
N VAL A 162 -14.61 12.05 9.43
CA VAL A 162 -13.37 11.88 10.20
C VAL A 162 -12.24 12.80 9.76
N PHE A 163 -12.00 12.94 8.45
CA PHE A 163 -10.89 13.75 7.94
C PHE A 163 -11.28 15.20 7.68
N CYS A 164 -12.52 15.44 7.22
CA CYS A 164 -12.95 16.77 6.78
C CYS A 164 -13.87 17.49 7.78
N ASP A 165 -14.22 16.84 8.89
CA ASP A 165 -15.20 17.33 9.87
C ASP A 165 -16.50 17.80 9.18
N ALA A 166 -16.94 17.05 8.15
CA ALA A 166 -18.10 17.41 7.38
C ALA A 166 -19.36 16.77 7.97
N PRO A 167 -20.48 17.51 8.08
CA PRO A 167 -21.76 16.93 8.46
C PRO A 167 -22.26 15.95 7.39
N ALA A 168 -23.08 14.98 7.77
CA ALA A 168 -23.66 14.05 6.82
C ALA A 168 -24.44 14.76 5.69
N LEU A 169 -24.26 14.33 4.44
CA LEU A 169 -25.10 14.81 3.34
C LEU A 169 -26.56 14.43 3.57
N GLN A 170 -27.47 15.32 3.20
CA GLN A 170 -28.90 15.00 3.17
C GLN A 170 -29.16 13.88 2.16
N ALA A 171 -30.00 12.91 2.52
CA ALA A 171 -30.35 11.81 1.63
C ALA A 171 -31.21 12.34 0.47
N GLU A 172 -30.75 12.19 -0.77
CA GLU A 172 -31.60 12.43 -1.93
C GLU A 172 -32.48 11.20 -2.18
N ARG A 173 -33.81 11.41 -2.23
CA ARG A 173 -34.76 10.37 -2.62
C ARG A 173 -34.66 10.16 -4.12
N GLN A 174 -33.99 9.10 -4.56
CA GLN A 174 -34.10 8.64 -5.93
C GLN A 174 -35.47 7.98 -6.11
N GLY A 175 -36.28 8.51 -7.04
CA GLY A 175 -37.57 7.91 -7.40
C GLY A 175 -37.40 6.53 -8.03
N PHE A 176 -38.42 5.68 -7.91
CA PHE A 176 -38.42 4.36 -8.55
C PHE A 176 -38.45 4.52 -10.08
N SER A 177 -37.49 3.89 -10.77
CA SER A 177 -37.56 3.69 -12.23
C SER A 177 -37.00 2.32 -12.60
N LEU A 178 -37.46 1.76 -13.72
CA LEU A 178 -36.95 0.49 -14.28
C LEU A 178 -35.68 0.67 -15.12
N SER A 179 -35.07 1.86 -15.11
CA SER A 179 -33.76 2.10 -15.75
C SER A 179 -32.63 1.42 -14.95
N PRO A 180 -31.45 1.16 -15.55
CA PRO A 180 -30.27 0.70 -14.81
C PRO A 180 -29.96 1.58 -13.58
N ALA A 181 -30.18 2.90 -13.69
CA ALA A 181 -30.01 3.83 -12.59
C ALA A 181 -31.05 3.65 -11.47
N GLY A 182 -32.30 3.32 -11.80
CA GLY A 182 -33.35 3.06 -10.81
C GLY A 182 -33.26 1.70 -10.13
N LEU A 183 -32.86 0.64 -10.86
CA LEU A 183 -32.53 -0.66 -10.29
C LEU A 183 -31.31 -0.58 -9.36
N ARG A 184 -30.31 0.24 -9.74
CA ARG A 184 -29.20 0.60 -8.85
C ARG A 184 -29.71 1.24 -7.57
N GLY A 185 -30.55 2.28 -7.65
CA GLY A 185 -31.10 2.95 -6.46
C GLY A 185 -31.83 2.02 -5.48
N LEU A 186 -32.42 0.93 -5.95
CA LEU A 186 -33.08 -0.08 -5.12
C LEU A 186 -32.10 -1.04 -4.43
N LEU A 187 -31.08 -1.50 -5.15
CA LEU A 187 -30.13 -2.53 -4.69
C LEU A 187 -28.89 -1.94 -3.98
N TRP A 188 -28.59 -0.67 -4.25
CA TRP A 188 -27.47 0.06 -3.68
C TRP A 188 -27.62 0.15 -2.17
N ARG A 189 -26.59 -0.30 -1.45
CA ARG A 189 -26.57 -0.21 0.00
C ARG A 189 -26.61 1.26 0.41
N ARG A 190 -27.57 1.61 1.26
CA ARG A 190 -27.65 2.94 1.86
C ARG A 190 -26.51 3.13 2.86
N PRO A 191 -25.96 4.36 2.97
CA PRO A 191 -24.98 4.69 4.00
C PRO A 191 -25.46 4.27 5.39
N GLU A 192 -24.58 3.70 6.21
CA GLU A 192 -24.87 3.46 7.63
C GLU A 192 -24.99 4.81 8.36
N PRO A 193 -26.01 5.00 9.22
CA PRO A 193 -26.08 6.20 10.05
C PRO A 193 -24.81 6.34 10.90
N ILE A 194 -24.28 7.55 10.97
CA ILE A 194 -23.11 7.85 11.79
C ILE A 194 -23.57 7.97 13.24
N ASP A 195 -23.04 7.10 14.10
CA ASP A 195 -23.15 7.23 15.56
C ASP A 195 -22.11 8.25 16.03
N GLU A 196 -22.54 9.51 16.15
CA GLU A 196 -21.68 10.64 16.52
C GLU A 196 -21.05 10.48 17.91
N ASP A 197 -21.77 9.93 18.88
CA ASP A 197 -21.25 9.71 20.23
C ASP A 197 -20.15 8.65 20.25
N ARG A 198 -20.36 7.55 19.52
CA ARG A 198 -19.34 6.51 19.39
C ARG A 198 -18.12 7.03 18.64
N LEU A 199 -18.32 7.79 17.56
CA LEU A 199 -17.22 8.34 16.78
C LEU A 199 -16.42 9.39 17.58
N ALA A 200 -17.10 10.25 18.33
CA ALA A 200 -16.46 11.24 19.21
C ALA A 200 -15.62 10.56 20.31
N LYS A 201 -16.13 9.47 20.90
CA LYS A 201 -15.37 8.66 21.87
C LYS A 201 -14.12 8.03 21.24
N ALA A 202 -14.26 7.46 20.04
CA ALA A 202 -13.12 6.91 19.30
C ALA A 202 -12.08 7.98 18.97
N GLY A 203 -12.53 9.17 18.56
CA GLY A 203 -11.68 10.32 18.27
C GLY A 203 -10.82 10.79 19.44
N GLN A 204 -11.22 10.53 20.70
CA GLN A 204 -10.41 10.87 21.88
C GLN A 204 -9.04 10.18 21.89
N ARG A 205 -8.90 9.01 21.24
CA ARG A 205 -7.61 8.32 21.09
C ARG A 205 -6.57 9.15 20.34
N ARG A 206 -7.01 10.07 19.47
CA ARG A 206 -6.15 10.95 18.66
C ARG A 206 -6.47 12.45 18.85
N ALA A 207 -6.88 12.86 20.05
CA ALA A 207 -7.27 14.24 20.33
C ALA A 207 -6.12 15.19 20.71
N ARG A 208 -4.85 14.71 20.75
CA ARG A 208 -3.71 15.55 21.14
C ARG A 208 -3.54 16.72 20.17
N PRO A 209 -3.16 17.93 20.62
CA PRO A 209 -3.03 19.09 19.74
C PRO A 209 -2.16 18.87 18.49
N GLY A 210 -1.05 18.13 18.62
CA GLY A 210 -0.17 17.79 17.49
C GLY A 210 -0.77 16.84 16.46
N GLN A 211 -1.84 16.10 16.81
CA GLN A 211 -2.48 15.13 15.91
C GLN A 211 -3.62 15.74 15.08
N ARG A 212 -4.02 16.99 15.38
CA ARG A 212 -5.14 17.65 14.72
C ARG A 212 -4.82 17.91 13.25
N ALA A 213 -5.59 17.30 12.36
CA ALA A 213 -5.56 17.56 10.92
C ALA A 213 -6.75 18.44 10.53
N VAL A 214 -6.57 19.30 9.53
CA VAL A 214 -7.66 20.00 8.84
C VAL A 214 -7.57 19.63 7.38
N GLN A 215 -8.41 18.69 6.95
CA GLN A 215 -8.53 18.33 5.55
C GLN A 215 -9.75 19.03 4.95
N PRO A 216 -9.59 19.84 3.88
CA PRO A 216 -10.69 20.69 3.41
C PRO A 216 -11.71 19.96 2.52
N GLY A 217 -11.36 18.79 1.98
CA GLY A 217 -12.22 17.98 1.12
C GLY A 217 -11.64 16.59 0.80
N PRO A 218 -12.34 15.82 -0.07
CA PRO A 218 -11.93 14.45 -0.43
C PRO A 218 -10.69 14.40 -1.33
N TYR A 219 -10.38 15.51 -2.01
CA TYR A 219 -9.14 15.78 -2.72
C TYR A 219 -8.60 17.12 -2.26
N TRP A 220 -7.29 17.30 -2.36
CA TRP A 220 -6.60 18.45 -1.76
C TRP A 220 -5.22 18.65 -2.39
N VAL A 221 -4.70 19.86 -2.22
CA VAL A 221 -3.30 20.17 -2.52
C VAL A 221 -2.61 20.64 -1.25
N MET A 222 -1.46 20.08 -0.93
CA MET A 222 -0.66 20.45 0.21
C MET A 222 0.53 21.26 -0.25
N ASP A 223 0.61 22.49 0.25
CA ASP A 223 1.61 23.48 -0.10
C ASP A 223 2.80 23.36 0.87
N LEU A 224 3.90 22.79 0.39
CA LEU A 224 5.12 22.59 1.17
C LEU A 224 6.26 23.44 0.60
N PRO A 225 7.28 23.76 1.41
CA PRO A 225 8.50 24.40 0.90
C PRO A 225 9.14 23.54 -0.21
N GLY A 226 9.27 24.10 -1.41
CA GLY A 226 9.91 23.43 -2.56
C GLY A 226 9.15 22.27 -3.22
N LEU A 227 7.95 21.91 -2.77
CA LEU A 227 7.19 20.76 -3.29
C LEU A 227 5.67 20.95 -3.11
N LEU A 228 4.85 20.42 -4.01
CA LEU A 228 3.42 20.22 -3.74
C LEU A 228 3.10 18.72 -3.66
N LEU A 229 2.25 18.36 -2.70
CA LEU A 229 1.57 17.07 -2.68
C LEU A 229 0.14 17.26 -3.18
N VAL A 230 -0.28 16.51 -4.18
CA VAL A 230 -1.62 16.63 -4.79
C VAL A 230 -2.36 15.32 -4.59
N GLY A 231 -3.37 15.31 -3.71
CA GLY A 231 -4.21 14.16 -3.44
C GLY A 231 -5.49 14.18 -4.29
N ILE A 232 -5.77 13.11 -5.04
CA ILE A 232 -6.99 12.95 -5.85
C ILE A 232 -7.88 11.83 -5.32
N ASP A 233 -9.17 11.99 -5.54
CA ASP A 233 -10.21 11.01 -5.23
C ASP A 233 -10.70 10.35 -6.52
N THR A 234 -10.38 9.07 -6.67
CA THR A 234 -10.63 8.30 -7.89
C THR A 234 -11.93 7.48 -7.89
N GLY A 235 -12.75 7.61 -6.84
CA GLY A 235 -14.02 6.88 -6.74
C GLY A 235 -13.86 5.36 -6.69
N ILE A 236 -14.91 4.63 -7.07
CA ILE A 236 -14.87 3.16 -7.14
C ILE A 236 -14.14 2.71 -8.41
N ARG A 237 -14.39 3.37 -9.54
CA ARG A 237 -13.92 2.93 -10.86
C ARG A 237 -12.54 3.43 -11.30
N GLY A 238 -11.89 4.31 -10.53
CA GLY A 238 -10.60 4.86 -10.93
C GLY A 238 -10.72 6.02 -11.93
N THR A 239 -11.74 6.86 -11.78
CA THR A 239 -12.02 8.01 -12.65
C THR A 239 -12.20 9.28 -11.84
N ILE A 240 -12.04 10.45 -12.48
CA ILE A 240 -12.36 11.74 -11.87
C ILE A 240 -13.38 12.53 -12.69
N ASP A 241 -14.27 13.23 -11.99
CA ASP A 241 -15.24 14.14 -12.60
C ASP A 241 -14.60 15.42 -13.14
N ALA A 242 -15.34 16.11 -14.01
CA ALA A 242 -14.87 17.33 -14.68
C ALA A 242 -14.49 18.46 -13.70
N GLY A 243 -15.15 18.53 -12.53
CA GLY A 243 -14.89 19.53 -11.51
C GLY A 243 -13.54 19.31 -10.82
N GLN A 244 -13.26 18.07 -10.44
CA GLN A 244 -11.96 17.67 -9.90
C GLN A 244 -10.86 17.80 -10.97
N ALA A 245 -11.14 17.47 -12.23
CA ALA A 245 -10.16 17.63 -13.31
C ALA A 245 -9.80 19.11 -13.57
N ALA A 246 -10.79 20.01 -13.57
CA ALA A 246 -10.55 21.44 -13.67
C ALA A 246 -9.74 21.99 -12.48
N TRP A 247 -10.02 21.48 -11.27
CA TRP A 247 -9.22 21.77 -10.08
C TRP A 247 -7.78 21.26 -10.22
N LEU A 248 -7.60 20.00 -10.64
CA LEU A 248 -6.29 19.37 -10.80
C LEU A 248 -5.41 20.14 -11.79
N ARG A 249 -5.96 20.51 -12.96
CA ARG A 249 -5.22 21.34 -13.95
C ARG A 249 -4.77 22.68 -13.36
N ARG A 250 -5.63 23.34 -12.59
CA ARG A 250 -5.31 24.63 -11.97
C ARG A 250 -4.21 24.52 -10.93
N VAL A 251 -4.27 23.57 -10.00
CA VAL A 251 -3.22 23.40 -8.98
C VAL A 251 -1.91 22.86 -9.58
N SER A 252 -2.00 22.11 -10.68
CA SER A 252 -0.85 21.58 -11.42
C SER A 252 -0.04 22.66 -12.13
N ALA A 253 -0.64 23.83 -12.39
CA ALA A 253 0.02 24.96 -13.07
C ALA A 253 1.09 25.68 -12.23
N ASP A 254 1.20 25.38 -10.92
CA ASP A 254 2.33 25.82 -10.10
C ASP A 254 3.65 25.30 -10.74
N PRO A 255 4.75 26.06 -10.82
CA PRO A 255 5.97 25.56 -11.48
C PRO A 255 6.79 24.58 -10.61
N ARG A 256 6.55 24.52 -9.29
CA ARG A 256 7.33 23.68 -8.38
C ARG A 256 7.08 22.18 -8.66
N PRO A 257 8.04 21.31 -8.30
CA PRO A 257 7.87 19.87 -8.38
C PRO A 257 6.66 19.37 -7.61
N LYS A 258 6.06 18.26 -8.06
CA LYS A 258 4.85 17.70 -7.45
C LYS A 258 4.90 16.19 -7.28
N ILE A 259 4.25 15.70 -6.23
CA ILE A 259 3.91 14.29 -6.06
C ILE A 259 2.39 14.15 -6.17
N LEU A 260 1.91 13.27 -7.05
CA LEU A 260 0.51 12.84 -7.06
C LEU A 260 0.30 11.73 -6.03
N ILE A 261 -0.71 11.85 -5.18
CA ILE A 261 -1.24 10.78 -4.32
C ILE A 261 -2.61 10.38 -4.87
N THR A 262 -2.79 9.12 -5.25
CA THR A 262 -3.99 8.62 -5.94
C THR A 262 -4.53 7.36 -5.28
N GLY A 263 -5.84 7.15 -5.36
CA GLY A 263 -6.48 5.92 -4.86
C GLY A 263 -5.95 4.68 -5.59
N LYS A 264 -5.99 4.73 -6.92
CA LYS A 264 -5.48 3.65 -7.79
C LYS A 264 -4.18 4.05 -8.49
N PRO A 265 -3.20 3.15 -8.61
CA PRO A 265 -1.91 3.42 -9.22
C PRO A 265 -2.04 3.52 -10.75
N ILE A 266 -1.20 4.36 -11.36
CA ILE A 266 -1.17 4.54 -12.82
C ILE A 266 -0.47 3.37 -13.52
N TYR A 267 0.52 2.77 -12.86
CA TYR A 267 1.20 1.58 -13.30
C TYR A 267 1.18 0.54 -12.18
N ASP A 268 0.67 -0.64 -12.46
CA ASP A 268 0.74 -1.80 -11.57
C ASP A 268 0.76 -3.09 -12.39
N ARG A 269 1.44 -4.12 -11.88
CA ARG A 269 1.46 -5.47 -12.49
C ARG A 269 1.81 -5.49 -13.99
N ASN A 270 2.67 -4.58 -14.44
CA ASN A 270 3.01 -4.37 -15.86
C ASN A 270 1.82 -3.92 -16.75
N GLU A 271 0.82 -3.29 -16.16
CA GLU A 271 -0.31 -2.68 -16.86
C GLU A 271 -0.27 -1.15 -16.71
N TYR A 272 -0.92 -0.46 -17.65
CA TYR A 272 -1.03 0.99 -17.66
C TYR A 272 -2.50 1.42 -17.48
N HIS A 273 -2.74 2.25 -16.48
CA HIS A 273 -4.05 2.68 -16.01
C HIS A 273 -4.06 4.21 -15.80
N PRO A 274 -4.22 5.01 -16.87
CA PRO A 274 -3.96 6.46 -16.81
C PRO A 274 -4.97 7.29 -16.01
N CYS A 275 -6.00 6.67 -15.43
CA CYS A 275 -7.13 7.30 -14.74
C CYS A 275 -7.93 8.26 -15.66
N PRO A 276 -9.00 7.78 -16.30
CA PRO A 276 -9.82 8.59 -17.21
C PRO A 276 -10.48 9.80 -16.54
N ILE A 277 -10.59 10.90 -17.30
CA ILE A 277 -11.26 12.14 -16.91
C ILE A 277 -12.61 12.27 -17.64
N GLU A 278 -13.66 12.65 -16.93
CA GLU A 278 -14.94 13.04 -17.53
C GLU A 278 -14.73 14.22 -18.51
N GLY A 279 -15.19 14.05 -19.75
CA GLY A 279 -14.98 15.04 -20.82
C GLY A 279 -13.72 14.83 -21.65
N GLY A 280 -12.90 13.83 -21.32
CA GLY A 280 -11.76 13.39 -22.14
C GLY A 280 -10.39 13.65 -21.53
N GLY A 281 -9.40 12.91 -22.05
CA GLY A 281 -8.05 12.85 -21.49
C GLY A 281 -7.99 12.03 -20.20
N THR A 282 -6.84 12.09 -19.55
CA THR A 282 -6.51 11.28 -18.39
C THR A 282 -5.72 12.08 -17.35
N VAL A 283 -5.69 11.61 -16.10
CA VAL A 283 -4.85 12.20 -15.07
C VAL A 283 -3.38 12.09 -15.46
N ASP A 284 -2.97 10.98 -16.07
CA ASP A 284 -1.59 10.81 -16.47
C ASP A 284 -1.16 11.75 -17.60
N ASP A 285 -2.09 12.23 -18.45
CA ASP A 285 -1.80 13.32 -19.40
C ASP A 285 -1.37 14.60 -18.65
N ILE A 286 -2.03 14.92 -17.52
CA ILE A 286 -1.68 16.07 -16.67
C ILE A 286 -0.34 15.83 -15.97
N VAL A 287 -0.10 14.63 -15.44
CA VAL A 287 1.14 14.27 -14.73
C VAL A 287 2.35 14.35 -15.67
N ARG A 288 2.21 13.83 -16.89
CA ARG A 288 3.30 13.78 -17.88
C ARG A 288 3.62 15.12 -18.51
N ASP A 289 2.67 16.04 -18.57
CA ASP A 289 2.89 17.37 -19.11
C ASP A 289 4.10 18.05 -18.42
N PRO A 290 5.15 18.41 -19.16
CA PRO A 290 6.33 19.07 -18.59
C PRO A 290 6.00 20.38 -17.88
N ALA A 291 4.93 21.07 -18.28
CA ALA A 291 4.50 22.32 -17.62
C ALA A 291 4.02 22.10 -16.18
N HIS A 292 3.62 20.87 -15.82
CA HIS A 292 3.09 20.55 -14.49
C HIS A 292 4.14 19.95 -13.54
N ASN A 293 5.35 19.64 -14.00
CA ASN A 293 6.51 19.26 -13.18
C ASN A 293 6.25 18.17 -12.11
N TYR A 294 5.41 17.16 -12.40
CA TYR A 294 5.29 16.01 -11.50
C TYR A 294 6.55 15.13 -11.54
N VAL A 295 7.05 14.74 -10.37
CA VAL A 295 8.26 13.91 -10.24
C VAL A 295 7.94 12.50 -9.75
N ALA A 296 6.79 12.31 -9.12
CA ALA A 296 6.31 11.01 -8.70
C ALA A 296 4.77 10.94 -8.69
N ALA A 297 4.23 9.73 -8.82
CA ALA A 297 2.84 9.40 -8.60
C ALA A 297 2.74 8.14 -7.74
N ILE A 298 2.09 8.23 -6.59
CA ILE A 298 2.02 7.17 -5.57
C ILE A 298 0.57 6.74 -5.40
N GLY A 299 0.28 5.45 -5.58
CA GLY A 299 -1.06 4.88 -5.43
C GLY A 299 -1.13 3.69 -4.48
N GLY A 300 -2.32 3.50 -3.88
CA GLY A 300 -2.70 2.32 -3.09
C GLY A 300 -3.32 1.21 -3.94
N ASP A 301 -4.37 0.53 -3.46
CA ASP A 301 -5.20 -0.52 -4.11
C ASP A 301 -4.50 -1.85 -4.36
N THR A 302 -3.24 -1.81 -4.81
CA THR A 302 -2.45 -3.02 -4.97
C THR A 302 -1.56 -3.25 -3.76
N HIS A 303 -1.92 -4.26 -2.96
CA HIS A 303 -1.31 -4.60 -1.68
C HIS A 303 0.09 -5.23 -1.76
N ASN A 304 1.02 -4.52 -2.36
CA ASN A 304 2.45 -4.77 -2.37
C ASN A 304 3.18 -3.45 -2.69
N TYR A 305 4.50 -3.51 -2.82
CA TYR A 305 5.30 -2.39 -3.31
C TYR A 305 5.73 -2.62 -4.76
N GLN A 306 5.64 -1.58 -5.60
CA GLN A 306 6.20 -1.56 -6.95
C GLN A 306 6.76 -0.18 -7.28
N ARG A 307 7.83 -0.11 -8.07
CA ARG A 307 8.37 1.16 -8.58
C ARG A 307 8.73 1.04 -10.06
N TYR A 308 8.17 1.96 -10.85
CA TYR A 308 8.38 2.11 -12.29
C TYR A 308 9.02 3.47 -12.56
N PRO A 309 10.34 3.54 -12.84
CA PRO A 309 11.00 4.76 -13.28
C PRO A 309 10.73 5.01 -14.77
N VAL A 310 9.65 5.72 -15.09
CA VAL A 310 9.21 5.94 -16.48
C VAL A 310 9.87 7.19 -17.05
N ARG A 311 10.54 7.05 -18.20
CA ARG A 311 11.10 8.18 -18.95
C ARG A 311 9.99 8.93 -19.69
N VAL A 312 9.85 10.22 -19.42
CA VAL A 312 8.87 11.11 -20.06
C VAL A 312 9.61 12.35 -20.56
N GLY A 313 9.81 12.46 -21.86
CA GLY A 313 10.69 13.49 -22.41
C GLY A 313 12.13 13.34 -21.89
N ASP A 314 12.69 14.41 -21.35
CA ASP A 314 14.04 14.49 -20.76
C ASP A 314 14.12 14.07 -19.29
N ARG A 315 12.97 13.82 -18.63
CA ARG A 315 12.88 13.52 -17.20
C ARG A 315 12.39 12.09 -16.92
N VAL A 316 12.52 11.67 -15.66
CA VAL A 316 11.99 10.40 -15.15
C VAL A 316 10.96 10.69 -14.07
N ILE A 317 9.77 10.12 -14.22
CA ILE A 317 8.71 10.16 -13.21
C ILE A 317 8.69 8.82 -12.48
N GLN A 318 8.74 8.85 -11.14
CA GLN A 318 8.64 7.63 -10.33
C GLN A 318 7.17 7.28 -10.09
N TYR A 319 6.67 6.25 -10.77
CA TYR A 319 5.35 5.70 -10.48
C TYR A 319 5.48 4.59 -9.45
N ILE A 320 4.82 4.74 -8.30
CA ILE A 320 5.00 3.89 -7.13
C ILE A 320 3.65 3.31 -6.70
N VAL A 321 3.61 1.99 -6.52
CA VAL A 321 2.53 1.29 -5.81
C VAL A 321 2.98 1.12 -4.36
N SER A 322 2.14 1.53 -3.42
CA SER A 322 2.42 1.43 -1.98
C SER A 322 1.20 1.05 -1.16
N GLY A 323 0.52 -0.03 -1.57
CA GLY A 323 -0.68 -0.51 -0.88
C GLY A 323 -0.45 -1.59 0.16
N GLY A 324 0.79 -1.89 0.54
CA GLY A 324 1.08 -2.93 1.53
C GLY A 324 0.89 -2.48 2.99
N GLY A 325 0.12 -1.44 3.30
CA GLY A 325 0.11 -0.81 4.63
C GLY A 325 -0.79 -1.48 5.67
N GLY A 326 -1.63 -2.43 5.28
CA GLY A 326 -2.46 -3.15 6.24
C GLY A 326 -3.50 -4.09 5.67
N ALA A 327 -3.64 -4.18 4.34
CA ALA A 327 -4.52 -5.15 3.70
C ALA A 327 -3.79 -6.42 3.22
N PHE A 328 -4.49 -7.55 3.06
CA PHE A 328 -3.95 -8.83 2.57
C PHE A 328 -3.00 -8.67 1.37
N MET A 329 -1.93 -9.46 1.26
CA MET A 329 -0.90 -9.20 0.25
C MET A 329 -1.26 -9.68 -1.18
N HIS A 330 -1.15 -8.80 -2.18
CA HIS A 330 -1.23 -9.17 -3.60
C HIS A 330 0.06 -9.81 -4.13
N ALA A 331 -0.07 -10.97 -4.78
CA ALA A 331 1.02 -11.79 -5.29
C ALA A 331 1.91 -11.11 -6.36
N THR A 332 3.16 -10.78 -6.02
CA THR A 332 4.14 -10.22 -6.99
C THR A 332 4.67 -11.26 -7.98
N HIS A 333 4.64 -12.57 -7.65
CA HIS A 333 5.10 -13.64 -8.55
C HIS A 333 4.24 -13.84 -9.81
N THR A 334 3.07 -13.18 -9.85
CA THR A 334 2.19 -13.16 -11.03
C THR A 334 2.51 -12.03 -12.00
N ILE A 335 3.28 -11.04 -11.56
CA ILE A 335 3.75 -9.93 -12.42
C ILE A 335 4.69 -10.52 -13.48
N PRO A 336 4.42 -10.30 -14.79
CA PRO A 336 5.29 -10.79 -15.84
C PRO A 336 6.61 -10.00 -15.87
N ARG A 337 7.46 -10.31 -16.87
CA ARG A 337 8.59 -9.43 -17.19
C ARG A 337 8.04 -8.04 -17.52
N VAL A 338 8.63 -7.00 -16.96
CA VAL A 338 8.18 -5.61 -17.10
C VAL A 338 8.74 -4.97 -18.35
N ASP A 339 7.85 -4.29 -19.06
CA ASP A 339 8.09 -3.44 -20.23
C ASP A 339 7.13 -2.23 -20.29
N ALA A 340 6.15 -2.15 -19.37
CA ALA A 340 5.18 -1.06 -19.29
C ALA A 340 5.88 0.30 -19.13
N GLY A 341 5.41 1.28 -19.90
CA GLY A 341 6.01 2.63 -19.91
C GLY A 341 7.45 2.67 -20.43
N GLY A 342 7.92 1.61 -21.12
CA GLY A 342 9.30 1.51 -21.59
C GLY A 342 10.30 1.21 -20.48
N VAL A 343 9.84 0.83 -19.29
CA VAL A 343 10.70 0.49 -18.15
C VAL A 343 11.40 -0.85 -18.41
N HIS A 344 12.71 -0.89 -18.26
CA HIS A 344 13.46 -2.14 -18.32
C HIS A 344 13.26 -2.95 -17.02
N GLU A 345 13.21 -4.28 -17.12
CA GLU A 345 12.98 -5.18 -15.98
C GLU A 345 13.98 -4.98 -14.83
N ASP A 346 15.23 -4.60 -15.12
CA ASP A 346 16.25 -4.38 -14.09
C ASP A 346 16.04 -3.08 -13.29
N ASP A 347 15.36 -2.10 -13.89
CA ASP A 347 15.02 -0.82 -13.27
C ASP A 347 13.74 -0.92 -12.43
N PHE A 348 12.86 -1.86 -12.78
CA PHE A 348 11.66 -2.17 -12.00
C PHE A 348 12.03 -2.75 -10.63
N LYS A 349 11.35 -2.26 -9.58
CA LYS A 349 11.44 -2.84 -8.23
C LYS A 349 10.07 -3.30 -7.79
N CYS A 350 10.01 -4.45 -7.11
CA CYS A 350 8.81 -4.86 -6.38
C CYS A 350 9.14 -5.62 -5.11
N TYR A 351 8.33 -5.41 -4.07
CA TYR A 351 8.44 -6.14 -2.82
C TYR A 351 7.07 -6.68 -2.34
N PRO A 352 7.03 -7.92 -1.81
CA PRO A 352 8.16 -8.84 -1.71
C PRO A 352 8.67 -9.26 -3.11
N LEU A 353 9.92 -9.70 -3.19
CA LEU A 353 10.47 -10.15 -4.46
C LEU A 353 9.58 -11.24 -5.05
N ARG A 354 9.50 -11.31 -6.38
CA ARG A 354 8.67 -12.32 -7.07
C ARG A 354 8.99 -13.74 -6.59
N GLY A 355 10.26 -14.06 -6.33
CA GLY A 355 10.66 -15.36 -5.78
C GLY A 355 10.16 -15.62 -4.36
N ASP A 356 10.25 -14.62 -3.48
CA ASP A 356 9.76 -14.70 -2.10
C ASP A 356 8.23 -14.81 -2.07
N SER A 357 7.53 -14.05 -2.90
CA SER A 357 6.08 -14.18 -3.07
C SER A 357 5.69 -15.59 -3.52
N LEU A 358 6.38 -16.16 -4.52
CA LEU A 358 6.10 -17.53 -4.96
C LEU A 358 6.32 -18.53 -3.82
N SER A 359 7.42 -18.41 -3.08
CA SER A 359 7.72 -19.30 -1.96
C SER A 359 6.65 -19.19 -0.87
N PHE A 360 6.22 -17.99 -0.51
CA PHE A 360 5.17 -17.75 0.48
C PHE A 360 3.86 -18.43 0.10
N TYR A 361 3.33 -18.13 -1.08
CA TYR A 361 2.08 -18.74 -1.56
C TYR A 361 2.19 -20.27 -1.68
N SER A 362 3.37 -20.78 -2.03
CA SER A 362 3.61 -22.22 -2.08
C SER A 362 3.47 -22.88 -0.71
N GLN A 363 3.97 -22.25 0.35
CA GLN A 363 3.91 -22.75 1.71
C GLN A 363 2.50 -22.61 2.30
N LEU A 364 1.82 -21.51 2.00
CA LEU A 364 0.42 -21.27 2.36
C LEU A 364 -0.47 -22.40 1.86
N TYR A 365 -0.46 -22.65 0.55
CA TYR A 365 -1.33 -23.68 -0.02
C TYR A 365 -0.86 -25.10 0.27
N ALA A 366 0.45 -25.35 0.38
CA ALA A 366 0.94 -26.64 0.82
C ALA A 366 0.41 -27.02 2.21
N THR A 367 0.35 -26.04 3.12
CA THR A 367 -0.17 -26.23 4.48
C THR A 367 -1.69 -26.33 4.47
N ARG A 368 -2.37 -25.35 3.85
CA ARG A 368 -3.84 -25.24 3.83
C ARG A 368 -4.50 -26.47 3.21
N PHE A 369 -3.95 -26.98 2.11
CA PHE A 369 -4.51 -28.12 1.38
C PHE A 369 -3.76 -29.43 1.63
N ARG A 370 -2.80 -29.45 2.57
CA ARG A 370 -1.97 -30.62 2.90
C ARG A 370 -1.27 -31.23 1.67
N MET A 371 -0.77 -30.37 0.78
CA MET A 371 -0.07 -30.71 -0.46
C MET A 371 1.43 -30.38 -0.36
N PRO A 372 2.25 -31.22 0.31
CA PRO A 372 3.66 -30.90 0.56
C PRO A 372 4.50 -30.76 -0.71
N TRP A 373 4.06 -31.36 -1.82
CA TRP A 373 4.74 -31.28 -3.12
C TRP A 373 4.76 -29.86 -3.71
N LEU A 374 3.88 -28.96 -3.23
CA LEU A 374 3.84 -27.57 -3.64
C LEU A 374 4.97 -26.72 -3.05
N LYS A 375 5.61 -27.15 -1.95
CA LYS A 375 6.60 -26.32 -1.22
C LYS A 375 7.78 -25.92 -2.12
N ILE A 376 8.00 -24.62 -2.23
CA ILE A 376 9.12 -23.97 -2.90
C ILE A 376 9.86 -23.15 -1.85
N THR A 377 11.16 -23.35 -1.70
CA THR A 377 12.01 -22.53 -0.80
C THR A 377 12.26 -21.13 -1.38
N PRO A 378 12.65 -20.14 -0.57
CA PRO A 378 12.95 -18.79 -1.07
C PRO A 378 13.99 -18.79 -2.21
N ASP A 379 15.06 -19.56 -2.04
CA ASP A 379 16.13 -19.71 -3.03
C ASP A 379 15.66 -20.37 -4.33
N GLU A 380 14.85 -21.45 -4.24
CA GLU A 380 14.24 -22.07 -5.42
C GLU A 380 13.27 -21.10 -6.13
N GLY A 381 12.49 -20.34 -5.36
CA GLY A 381 11.55 -19.34 -5.87
C GLY A 381 12.27 -18.24 -6.65
N LEU A 382 13.38 -17.72 -6.10
CA LEU A 382 14.20 -16.71 -6.77
C LEU A 382 14.81 -17.22 -8.06
N LEU A 383 15.42 -18.41 -8.07
CA LEU A 383 15.99 -18.98 -9.29
C LEU A 383 14.92 -19.20 -10.36
N LEU A 384 13.76 -19.72 -9.96
CA LEU A 384 12.67 -20.00 -10.89
C LEU A 384 12.13 -18.70 -11.50
N MET A 385 11.90 -17.68 -10.67
CA MET A 385 11.40 -16.40 -11.14
C MET A 385 12.42 -15.66 -12.01
N SER A 386 13.69 -15.64 -11.62
CA SER A 386 14.74 -14.96 -12.38
C SER A 386 14.92 -15.59 -13.76
N ARG A 387 14.87 -16.92 -13.85
CA ARG A 387 14.88 -17.63 -15.14
C ARG A 387 13.63 -17.34 -15.98
N ARG A 388 12.46 -17.18 -15.35
CA ARG A 388 11.19 -16.91 -16.05
C ARG A 388 11.17 -15.53 -16.68
N ILE A 389 11.66 -14.52 -15.96
CA ILE A 389 11.65 -13.11 -16.41
C ILE A 389 12.92 -12.74 -17.18
N GLY A 390 13.97 -13.56 -17.08
CA GLY A 390 15.21 -13.41 -17.83
C GLY A 390 16.17 -12.37 -17.24
N ASN A 391 16.26 -12.29 -15.91
CA ASN A 391 17.18 -11.41 -15.20
C ASN A 391 18.12 -12.18 -14.26
N THR A 392 19.12 -11.49 -13.72
CA THR A 392 19.98 -12.02 -12.66
C THR A 392 19.21 -12.01 -11.33
N PRO A 393 19.30 -13.06 -10.50
CA PRO A 393 18.68 -13.05 -9.19
C PRO A 393 19.07 -11.82 -8.36
N PRO A 394 18.11 -11.14 -7.71
CA PRO A 394 18.35 -9.90 -6.96
C PRO A 394 19.15 -10.11 -5.67
N ARG A 395 19.36 -11.37 -5.25
CA ARG A 395 20.28 -11.77 -4.18
C ARG A 395 20.96 -13.09 -4.54
N PRO A 396 22.17 -13.36 -4.00
CA PRO A 396 22.85 -14.63 -4.20
C PRO A 396 21.96 -15.80 -3.80
N VAL A 397 21.96 -16.86 -4.60
CA VAL A 397 21.24 -18.10 -4.31
C VAL A 397 22.26 -19.18 -3.98
N GLY A 398 22.16 -19.79 -2.80
CA GLY A 398 22.95 -20.98 -2.46
C GLY A 398 24.46 -20.79 -2.19
N THR A 399 24.88 -19.73 -1.50
CA THR A 399 26.21 -19.71 -0.84
C THR A 399 26.08 -19.25 0.59
N ALA A 400 26.60 -20.07 1.52
CA ALA A 400 26.69 -19.76 2.93
C ALA A 400 27.27 -18.35 3.14
N ALA A 401 26.65 -17.58 4.02
CA ALA A 401 27.26 -16.37 4.54
C ALA A 401 28.63 -16.73 5.14
N THR A 402 29.71 -16.42 4.45
CA THR A 402 31.02 -16.31 5.08
C THR A 402 30.92 -15.09 5.98
N HIS A 403 30.65 -15.32 7.27
CA HIS A 403 30.88 -14.33 8.30
C HIS A 403 32.34 -13.89 8.19
N GLY A 404 32.56 -12.64 7.76
CA GLY A 404 33.86 -12.00 7.88
C GLY A 404 34.16 -11.82 9.37
N THR A 405 34.97 -12.70 9.92
CA THR A 405 35.56 -12.51 11.25
C THR A 405 36.69 -11.49 11.09
N THR A 406 36.45 -10.25 11.52
CA THR A 406 37.54 -9.32 11.81
C THR A 406 38.28 -9.84 13.04
N ALA A 407 39.55 -10.20 12.84
CA ALA A 407 40.45 -10.63 13.90
C ALA A 407 40.82 -9.44 14.81
N ALA A 408 40.71 -9.63 16.12
CA ALA A 408 41.39 -8.83 17.15
C ALA A 408 42.27 -9.77 17.98
N PRO A 409 43.45 -9.32 18.48
CA PRO A 409 44.53 -10.20 18.89
C PRO A 409 44.37 -10.77 20.30
N ALA A 410 45.13 -11.84 20.54
CA ALA A 410 45.07 -12.79 21.65
C ALA A 410 45.64 -12.30 22.99
N THR A 411 45.12 -12.91 24.08
CA THR A 411 45.74 -12.96 25.41
C THR A 411 45.53 -14.38 26.01
N PRO A 412 46.53 -15.04 26.65
CA PRO A 412 46.46 -16.46 27.05
C PRO A 412 45.93 -16.68 28.50
N PRO A 413 45.71 -17.95 28.94
CA PRO A 413 44.57 -18.34 29.80
C PRO A 413 44.90 -18.65 31.27
N GLY A 414 43.86 -18.78 32.11
CA GLY A 414 43.90 -19.41 33.44
C GLY A 414 42.95 -20.62 33.54
N PRO A 415 43.19 -21.61 34.44
CA PRO A 415 42.57 -22.94 34.35
C PRO A 415 41.51 -23.23 35.42
N VAL A 416 40.38 -23.85 35.04
CA VAL A 416 39.52 -24.68 35.92
C VAL A 416 38.67 -25.66 35.07
N PRO A 417 38.05 -26.74 35.62
CA PRO A 417 38.32 -28.11 35.18
C PRO A 417 37.13 -28.78 34.47
N ALA A 418 37.44 -29.97 33.93
CA ALA A 418 36.63 -30.78 33.03
C ALA A 418 35.36 -31.40 33.63
N SER A 419 34.32 -31.47 32.81
CA SER A 419 33.17 -32.40 32.90
C SER A 419 32.94 -33.04 31.51
N PRO A 420 32.37 -34.26 31.42
CA PRO A 420 32.60 -35.23 30.34
C PRO A 420 31.78 -34.99 29.06
N PRO A 421 32.11 -35.64 27.92
CA PRO A 421 31.65 -35.22 26.60
C PRO A 421 30.26 -35.77 26.25
N GLU A 422 29.30 -34.87 26.01
CA GLU A 422 28.15 -35.18 25.17
C GLU A 422 28.58 -35.13 23.70
N ARG A 423 28.23 -36.18 22.97
CA ARG A 423 28.58 -36.39 21.56
C ARG A 423 28.01 -35.26 20.70
N CYS A 424 28.88 -34.35 20.25
CA CYS A 424 28.60 -33.44 19.16
C CYS A 424 28.32 -34.25 17.87
N GLY A 425 27.10 -34.14 17.37
CA GLY A 425 26.79 -34.43 15.97
C GLY A 425 27.55 -33.44 15.07
N ALA A 426 28.12 -33.98 14.00
CA ALA A 426 29.04 -33.32 13.07
C ALA A 426 28.52 -32.00 12.45
N PRO A 427 29.43 -31.09 12.04
CA PRO A 427 29.08 -29.84 11.37
C PRO A 427 28.78 -30.04 9.87
N GLY A 428 27.85 -29.25 9.34
CA GLY A 428 27.87 -28.80 7.95
C GLY A 428 27.24 -29.73 6.90
N SER A 429 25.90 -29.81 6.84
CA SER A 429 25.24 -30.04 5.55
C SER A 429 25.41 -28.78 4.70
N ALA A 430 26.41 -28.78 3.82
CA ALA A 430 26.51 -27.78 2.75
C ALA A 430 25.15 -27.70 2.03
N ALA A 431 24.52 -26.52 2.04
CA ALA A 431 23.28 -26.29 1.32
C ALA A 431 23.51 -26.66 -0.15
N ARG A 432 22.82 -27.68 -0.65
CA ARG A 432 22.89 -28.06 -2.06
C ARG A 432 22.49 -26.84 -2.91
N PRO A 433 23.24 -26.51 -3.98
CA PRO A 433 22.85 -25.43 -4.87
C PRO A 433 21.45 -25.73 -5.41
N ALA A 434 20.53 -24.78 -5.25
CA ALA A 434 19.15 -24.95 -5.68
C ALA A 434 19.11 -25.22 -7.20
N ARG A 435 18.44 -26.30 -7.61
CA ARG A 435 18.30 -26.72 -9.01
C ARG A 435 16.84 -26.69 -9.43
N ILE A 436 16.55 -26.14 -10.61
CA ILE A 436 15.18 -26.11 -11.14
C ILE A 436 14.77 -27.51 -11.62
N THR A 437 13.90 -28.18 -10.87
CA THR A 437 13.36 -29.51 -11.17
C THR A 437 12.01 -29.44 -11.89
N THR A 438 11.56 -30.55 -12.49
CA THR A 438 10.21 -30.65 -13.08
C THR A 438 9.11 -30.41 -12.05
N ARG A 439 9.28 -30.92 -10.81
CA ARG A 439 8.38 -30.65 -9.68
C ARG A 439 8.23 -29.15 -9.43
N LEU A 440 9.35 -28.42 -9.35
CA LEU A 440 9.32 -26.97 -9.10
C LEU A 440 8.58 -26.22 -10.21
N LYS A 441 8.81 -26.58 -11.47
CA LYS A 441 8.08 -26.00 -12.62
C LYS A 441 6.58 -26.26 -12.54
N LEU A 442 6.17 -27.48 -12.14
CA LEU A 442 4.77 -27.85 -11.99
C LEU A 442 4.10 -27.11 -10.82
N ALA A 443 4.76 -27.08 -9.66
CA ALA A 443 4.28 -26.34 -8.49
C ALA A 443 4.10 -24.85 -8.81
N ALA A 444 5.10 -24.22 -9.43
CA ALA A 444 5.01 -22.83 -9.86
C ALA A 444 3.89 -22.59 -10.89
N ALA A 445 3.65 -23.54 -11.82
CA ALA A 445 2.57 -23.42 -12.80
C ALA A 445 1.17 -23.39 -12.16
N VAL A 446 0.93 -24.23 -11.14
CA VAL A 446 -0.32 -24.25 -10.37
C VAL A 446 -0.51 -22.97 -9.56
N LEU A 447 0.60 -22.37 -9.10
CA LEU A 447 0.68 -21.08 -8.41
C LEU A 447 0.81 -19.90 -9.39
N GLY A 448 0.18 -19.95 -10.56
CA GLY A 448 0.11 -18.80 -11.49
C GLY A 448 1.28 -18.64 -12.47
N GLY A 449 2.19 -19.61 -12.55
CA GLY A 449 3.36 -19.59 -13.43
C GLY A 449 3.05 -19.76 -14.93
N ARG A 450 1.93 -20.42 -15.31
CA ARG A 450 1.50 -20.69 -16.70
C ARG A 450 -0.02 -20.74 -16.84
N PRO A 451 -0.62 -20.47 -18.02
CA PRO A 451 -2.04 -20.71 -18.28
C PRO A 451 -2.34 -22.22 -18.24
N MET A 452 -3.16 -22.64 -17.27
CA MET A 452 -3.57 -24.03 -17.04
C MET A 452 -5.05 -24.03 -16.56
N PRO A 453 -5.84 -25.09 -16.83
CA PRO A 453 -7.26 -25.14 -16.47
C PRO A 453 -7.53 -25.21 -14.95
N PHE A 454 -6.56 -25.67 -14.15
CA PHE A 454 -6.66 -25.71 -12.68
C PHE A 454 -5.52 -24.88 -12.06
N ARG A 455 -5.82 -23.65 -11.64
CA ARG A 455 -4.90 -22.75 -10.92
C ARG A 455 -5.37 -22.57 -9.48
N LEU A 456 -4.44 -22.52 -8.54
CA LEU A 456 -4.73 -22.01 -7.20
C LEU A 456 -4.97 -20.49 -7.27
N PRO A 457 -5.79 -19.92 -6.38
CA PRO A 457 -6.28 -18.55 -6.48
C PRO A 457 -5.19 -17.50 -6.19
N VAL A 458 -4.31 -17.26 -7.16
CA VAL A 458 -3.21 -16.27 -7.07
C VAL A 458 -3.34 -15.10 -8.06
N GLY A 459 -4.29 -15.16 -9.00
CA GLY A 459 -4.46 -14.17 -10.09
C GLY A 459 -5.64 -13.22 -9.91
N ARG A 460 -5.68 -12.13 -10.69
CA ARG A 460 -6.61 -10.98 -10.59
C ARG A 460 -8.10 -11.36 -10.45
N THR A 461 -8.58 -12.30 -11.26
CA THR A 461 -9.99 -12.75 -11.26
C THR A 461 -10.37 -13.57 -10.03
N PHE A 462 -9.41 -14.26 -9.42
CA PHE A 462 -9.63 -15.07 -8.21
C PHE A 462 -9.40 -14.27 -6.93
N HIS A 463 -8.48 -13.29 -6.93
CA HIS A 463 -8.28 -12.35 -5.79
C HIS A 463 -9.56 -11.62 -5.41
N ARG A 464 -10.39 -11.27 -6.40
CA ARG A 464 -11.68 -10.59 -6.19
C ARG A 464 -12.71 -11.40 -5.38
N TRP A 465 -12.56 -12.73 -5.30
CA TRP A 465 -13.50 -13.63 -4.62
C TRP A 465 -12.87 -14.51 -3.54
N PHE A 466 -11.53 -14.65 -3.52
CA PHE A 466 -10.81 -15.62 -2.68
C PHE A 466 -9.51 -15.07 -2.06
N SER A 467 -9.30 -13.74 -2.03
CA SER A 467 -8.10 -13.08 -1.46
C SER A 467 -7.71 -13.57 -0.06
N GLU A 468 -8.68 -13.94 0.76
CA GLU A 468 -8.47 -14.52 2.08
C GLU A 468 -7.87 -15.93 2.12
N LEU A 469 -8.10 -16.74 1.08
CA LEU A 469 -7.42 -18.05 0.98
C LEU A 469 -5.92 -17.88 0.79
N SER A 470 -5.50 -16.66 0.47
CA SER A 470 -4.15 -16.22 0.16
C SER A 470 -3.52 -15.40 1.28
N ASP A 471 -4.23 -15.19 2.40
CA ASP A 471 -3.75 -14.41 3.54
C ASP A 471 -3.09 -15.27 4.62
N TRP A 472 -2.10 -14.70 5.31
CA TRP A 472 -1.37 -15.36 6.39
C TRP A 472 -1.03 -14.34 7.47
N ASP A 473 -1.73 -14.40 8.59
CA ASP A 473 -1.67 -13.39 9.65
C ASP A 473 -0.71 -13.70 10.82
N THR A 474 -0.02 -14.84 10.79
CA THR A 474 0.77 -15.31 11.95
C THR A 474 2.19 -15.75 11.56
N PRO A 475 3.17 -14.83 11.51
CA PRO A 475 3.00 -13.38 11.38
C PRO A 475 2.66 -12.97 9.93
N PRO A 476 2.19 -11.73 9.69
CA PRO A 476 1.93 -11.22 8.35
C PRO A 476 3.16 -11.27 7.44
N PHE A 477 2.99 -11.79 6.22
CA PHE A 477 4.05 -11.78 5.23
C PHE A 477 4.06 -10.46 4.45
N PHE A 478 5.19 -9.75 4.52
CA PHE A 478 5.50 -8.47 3.88
C PHE A 478 4.36 -7.43 3.83
N LYS A 479 4.51 -6.40 4.64
CA LYS A 479 3.81 -5.11 4.56
C LYS A 479 4.83 -4.02 4.27
N ASN A 480 4.37 -2.84 3.86
CA ASN A 480 5.25 -1.71 3.63
C ASN A 480 4.61 -0.36 3.96
N PHE A 481 5.47 0.61 4.20
CA PHE A 481 5.13 2.03 4.25
C PHE A 481 6.31 2.83 3.70
N LEU A 482 6.05 4.09 3.32
CA LEU A 482 7.07 4.97 2.78
C LEU A 482 7.43 6.05 3.79
N HIS A 483 8.71 6.40 3.82
CA HIS A 483 9.22 7.60 4.46
C HIS A 483 9.78 8.52 3.37
N LEU A 484 9.31 9.75 3.33
CA LEU A 484 9.74 10.77 2.38
C LEU A 484 10.44 11.90 3.13
N SER A 485 11.59 12.34 2.63
CA SER A 485 12.34 13.46 3.18
C SER A 485 12.70 14.46 2.08
N VAL A 486 12.51 15.74 2.35
CA VAL A 486 12.95 16.84 1.48
C VAL A 486 14.04 17.61 2.20
N ARG A 487 15.26 17.59 1.65
CA ARG A 487 16.44 18.29 2.19
C ARG A 487 17.35 18.71 1.04
N ASP A 488 17.90 19.91 1.11
CA ASP A 488 18.89 20.43 0.14
C ASP A 488 18.47 20.26 -1.33
N GLY A 489 17.20 20.59 -1.63
CA GLY A 489 16.64 20.47 -2.98
C GLY A 489 16.52 19.03 -3.50
N THR A 490 16.58 18.03 -2.62
CA THR A 490 16.45 16.61 -2.97
C THR A 490 15.27 15.98 -2.22
N LEU A 491 14.37 15.35 -2.95
CA LEU A 491 13.35 14.45 -2.43
C LEU A 491 13.93 13.04 -2.36
N ARG A 492 13.87 12.39 -1.19
CA ARG A 492 14.17 10.95 -1.06
C ARG A 492 12.90 10.22 -0.67
N ILE A 493 12.60 9.14 -1.40
CA ILE A 493 11.49 8.23 -1.12
C ILE A 493 12.09 6.89 -0.72
N ARG A 494 11.81 6.45 0.52
CA ARG A 494 12.30 5.19 1.08
C ARG A 494 11.15 4.25 1.36
N CYS A 495 11.26 3.01 0.91
CA CYS A 495 10.32 1.95 1.23
C CYS A 495 10.83 1.13 2.42
N PHE A 496 10.03 1.00 3.46
CA PHE A 496 10.33 0.18 4.63
C PHE A 496 9.40 -1.02 4.67
N ALA A 497 9.95 -2.20 4.97
CA ALA A 497 9.18 -3.42 5.14
C ALA A 497 8.73 -3.62 6.60
N ALA A 498 7.63 -4.33 6.77
CA ALA A 498 7.13 -4.80 8.06
C ALA A 498 6.55 -6.21 7.92
N THR A 499 7.04 -7.19 8.68
CA THR A 499 6.59 -8.60 8.58
C THR A 499 6.06 -9.14 9.91
N GLY A 500 5.64 -8.26 10.83
CA GLY A 500 5.18 -8.63 12.17
C GLY A 500 6.23 -9.35 13.05
N CYS A 501 7.49 -9.33 12.65
CA CYS A 501 8.58 -9.97 13.38
C CYS A 501 9.26 -8.98 14.32
N ARG A 502 9.52 -9.39 15.56
CA ARG A 502 10.09 -8.51 16.58
C ARG A 502 11.38 -7.79 16.14
N PRO A 503 12.36 -8.45 15.50
CA PRO A 503 13.56 -7.76 15.04
C PRO A 503 13.28 -6.65 14.01
N GLN A 504 12.26 -6.82 13.16
CA GLN A 504 11.89 -5.79 12.19
C GLN A 504 11.10 -4.64 12.81
N GLU A 505 10.35 -4.86 13.89
CA GLU A 505 9.75 -3.75 14.64
C GLU A 505 10.83 -2.83 15.23
N LEU A 506 11.92 -3.44 15.72
CA LEU A 506 13.04 -2.73 16.30
C LEU A 506 13.95 -2.11 15.25
N GLU A 507 14.16 -2.77 14.12
CA GLU A 507 14.98 -2.28 13.01
C GLU A 507 14.26 -2.51 11.68
N PRO A 508 13.29 -1.65 11.31
CA PRO A 508 12.54 -1.80 10.07
C PRO A 508 13.48 -1.81 8.85
N PRO A 509 13.48 -2.88 8.04
CA PRO A 509 14.38 -2.96 6.90
C PRO A 509 13.97 -1.98 5.80
N MET A 510 14.92 -1.18 5.32
CA MET A 510 14.74 -0.35 4.13
C MET A 510 14.98 -1.20 2.87
N GLU A 511 13.96 -1.28 2.02
CA GLU A 511 13.94 -2.14 0.83
C GLU A 511 14.25 -1.42 -0.48
N ASP A 512 13.87 -0.14 -0.56
CA ASP A 512 14.13 0.70 -1.72
C ASP A 512 14.45 2.12 -1.27
N GLU A 513 15.30 2.79 -2.02
CA GLU A 513 15.50 4.23 -1.94
C GLU A 513 15.61 4.80 -3.35
N VAL A 514 14.92 5.91 -3.60
CA VAL A 514 15.16 6.74 -4.77
C VAL A 514 15.35 8.19 -4.31
N ALA A 515 16.37 8.84 -4.86
CA ALA A 515 16.63 10.26 -4.68
C ALA A 515 16.29 11.00 -5.97
N ILE A 516 15.52 12.08 -5.85
CA ILE A 516 15.00 12.87 -6.97
C ILE A 516 15.38 14.33 -6.73
N PRO A 517 16.19 14.94 -7.61
CA PRO A 517 16.44 16.38 -7.56
C PRO A 517 15.14 17.16 -7.79
N LEU A 518 14.91 18.19 -6.97
CA LEU A 518 13.75 19.09 -7.05
C LEU A 518 14.07 20.37 -7.83
N SER A 519 15.24 20.46 -8.47
CA SER A 519 15.60 21.59 -9.31
C SER A 519 14.63 21.72 -10.49
N PRO A 520 14.26 22.94 -10.91
CA PRO A 520 13.52 23.13 -12.15
C PRO A 520 14.35 22.60 -13.33
N PRO A 521 13.73 22.00 -14.36
CA PRO A 521 14.44 21.64 -15.59
C PRO A 521 15.13 22.90 -16.12
N ALA A 522 16.41 22.77 -16.50
CA ALA A 522 17.15 23.87 -17.09
C ALA A 522 16.35 24.42 -18.27
N ALA A 523 16.05 25.71 -18.25
CA ALA A 523 15.43 26.35 -19.39
C ALA A 523 16.38 26.18 -20.59
N GLY A 524 16.02 25.28 -21.50
CA GLY A 524 16.68 25.20 -22.80
C GLY A 524 16.48 26.53 -23.50
N GLY A 525 17.59 27.24 -23.73
CA GLY A 525 17.64 28.48 -24.50
C GLY A 525 17.47 28.25 -25.99
#